data_AF-A0A1Y1MFA1-F1
#
_entry.id   AF-A0A1Y1MFA1-F1
#
_cell.length_a   1.000
_cell.length_b   1.000
_cell.length_c   1.000
_cell.angle_alpha   90.00
_cell.angle_beta   90.00
_cell.angle_gamma   90.00
#
_symmetry.space_group_name_H-M   'P 1'
#
loop_
_entity.id
_entity.type
_entity.pdbx_description
1 polymer ?
#
loop_
_entity_poly.entity_id
_entity_poly.type
_entity_poly.pdbx_seq_one_letter_code
_entity_poly.pdbx_strand_id
1 'polypeptide(L)'
;MSRRAPNPSADRAAQNQATIKNLLRLEPNKVCADCKRNKHPRWASWNLGVFVCIRCSGIHRGMGTHISRVKSVDLDSWTDEQMQSILSWGNARANKYWEAKLAAGHSPSEAKIENFIRTKYELKRWVMDGPMPDPSTLDVDGDDDVPLSLVKEKQVIEKKESIRKASIGKSH
;
A
#
# COMPACT_ATOMS: atom_id res chain seq x y z
N MET A 1 24.78 -15.34 32.08
CA MET A 1 24.45 -14.51 30.90
C MET A 1 22.96 -14.19 30.92
N SER A 2 22.58 -12.97 31.29
CA SER A 2 21.17 -12.56 31.40
C SER A 2 20.57 -12.45 30.00
N ARG A 3 19.64 -13.35 29.63
CA ARG A 3 18.88 -13.24 28.39
C ARG A 3 17.89 -12.09 28.58
N ARG A 4 18.15 -10.96 27.91
CA ARG A 4 17.23 -9.82 27.88
C ARG A 4 15.87 -10.31 27.36
N ALA A 5 14.80 -10.06 28.09
CA ALA A 5 13.47 -10.45 27.66
C ALA A 5 13.15 -9.83 26.28
N PRO A 6 12.47 -10.55 25.37
CA PRO A 6 12.09 -10.02 24.07
C PRO A 6 11.24 -8.77 24.23
N ASN A 7 11.51 -7.71 23.46
CA ASN A 7 10.68 -6.51 23.41
C ASN A 7 9.57 -6.72 22.38
N PRO A 8 8.30 -6.92 22.79
CA PRO A 8 7.21 -7.26 21.86
C PRO A 8 6.98 -6.20 20.77
N SER A 9 7.30 -4.93 21.06
CA SER A 9 7.18 -3.85 20.07
C SER A 9 8.24 -3.92 18.97
N ALA A 10 9.47 -4.32 19.32
CA ALA A 10 10.55 -4.51 18.37
C ALA A 10 10.28 -5.73 17.47
N ASP A 11 9.76 -6.81 18.05
CA ASP A 11 9.40 -8.01 17.30
C ASP A 11 8.28 -7.74 16.29
N ARG A 12 7.26 -6.96 16.67
CA ARG A 12 6.18 -6.55 15.74
C ARG A 12 6.71 -5.67 14.62
N ALA A 13 7.59 -4.72 14.91
CA ALA A 13 8.20 -3.87 13.88
C ALA A 13 9.01 -4.69 12.88
N ALA A 14 9.82 -5.66 13.35
CA ALA A 14 10.56 -6.56 12.49
C ALA A 14 9.66 -7.45 11.63
N GLN A 15 8.55 -7.96 12.19
CA GLN A 15 7.55 -8.72 11.44
C GLN A 15 6.90 -7.87 10.34
N ASN A 16 6.48 -6.64 10.65
CA ASN A 16 5.90 -5.73 9.66
C ASN A 16 6.88 -5.44 8.51
N GLN A 17 8.15 -5.20 8.82
CA GLN A 17 9.19 -5.03 7.79
C GLN A 17 9.36 -6.28 6.93
N ALA A 18 9.35 -7.48 7.51
CA ALA A 18 9.43 -8.73 6.76
C ALA A 18 8.22 -8.91 5.82
N THR A 19 7.01 -8.60 6.30
CA THR A 19 5.79 -8.63 5.50
C THR A 19 5.86 -7.65 4.32
N ILE A 20 6.26 -6.40 4.55
CA ILE A 20 6.39 -5.42 3.46
C ILE A 20 7.45 -5.86 2.44
N LYS A 21 8.58 -6.42 2.90
CA LYS A 21 9.59 -6.99 2.00
C LYS A 21 9.04 -8.11 1.13
N ASN A 22 8.15 -8.94 1.66
CA ASN A 22 7.47 -9.99 0.88
C ASN A 22 6.46 -9.39 -0.11
N LEU A 23 5.72 -8.34 0.26
CA LEU A 23 4.84 -7.62 -0.67
C LEU A 23 5.60 -7.01 -1.85
N LEU A 24 6.79 -6.45 -1.61
CA LEU A 24 7.65 -5.89 -2.66
C LEU A 24 8.24 -6.95 -3.61
N ARG A 25 8.06 -8.25 -3.32
CA ARG A 25 8.44 -9.35 -4.22
C ARG A 25 7.34 -9.72 -5.21
N LEU A 26 6.11 -9.24 -5.02
CA LEU A 26 5.03 -9.41 -6.00
C LEU A 26 5.34 -8.56 -7.24
N GLU A 27 5.19 -9.12 -8.44
CA GLU A 27 5.51 -8.44 -9.71
C GLU A 27 4.95 -7.01 -9.80
N PRO A 28 3.66 -6.75 -9.49
CA PRO A 28 3.09 -5.40 -9.58
C PRO A 28 3.75 -4.39 -8.63
N ASN A 29 4.30 -4.86 -7.51
CA ASN A 29 4.95 -4.04 -6.49
C ASN A 29 6.46 -3.86 -6.74
N LYS A 30 7.06 -4.58 -7.69
CA LYS A 30 8.48 -4.42 -8.04
C LYS A 30 8.78 -3.12 -8.78
N VAL A 31 7.76 -2.43 -9.30
CA VAL A 31 7.88 -1.19 -10.06
C VAL A 31 7.04 -0.10 -9.41
N CYS A 32 7.55 1.13 -9.41
CA CYS A 32 6.82 2.30 -8.92
C CYS A 32 5.44 2.43 -9.59
N ALA A 33 4.39 2.60 -8.76
CA ALA A 33 3.01 2.72 -9.21
C ALA A 33 2.75 3.92 -10.14
N ASP A 34 3.61 4.94 -10.14
CA ASP A 34 3.36 6.17 -10.91
C ASP A 34 4.26 6.31 -12.13
N CYS A 35 5.58 6.27 -11.94
CA CYS A 35 6.51 6.52 -13.05
C CYS A 35 6.74 5.30 -13.94
N LYS A 36 6.31 4.10 -13.49
CA LYS A 36 6.44 2.80 -14.19
C LYS A 36 7.88 2.45 -14.64
N ARG A 37 8.89 3.15 -14.13
CA ARG A 37 10.30 3.03 -14.56
C ARG A 37 11.21 2.64 -13.42
N ASN A 38 11.07 3.28 -12.26
CA ASN A 38 11.90 2.98 -11.11
C ASN A 38 11.47 1.63 -10.50
N LYS A 39 12.41 0.70 -10.49
CA LYS A 39 12.27 -0.60 -9.84
C LYS A 39 12.53 -0.48 -8.34
N HIS A 40 12.08 -1.47 -7.59
CA HIS A 40 12.27 -1.61 -6.14
C HIS A 40 11.82 -0.37 -5.35
N PRO A 41 10.53 0.03 -5.43
CA PRO A 41 10.02 1.15 -4.66
C PRO A 41 10.25 0.95 -3.14
N ARG A 42 10.76 1.98 -2.47
CA ARG A 42 11.08 1.97 -1.03
C ARG A 42 10.21 2.93 -0.20
N TRP A 43 9.14 3.40 -0.82
CA TRP A 43 8.14 4.25 -0.20
C TRP A 43 6.76 3.72 -0.54
N ALA A 44 5.78 4.04 0.30
CA ALA A 44 4.39 3.69 0.03
C ALA A 44 3.47 4.81 0.49
N SER A 45 2.42 5.07 -0.28
CA SER A 45 1.26 5.82 0.20
C SER A 45 0.26 4.81 0.74
N TRP A 46 0.18 4.69 2.07
CA TRP A 46 -0.57 3.61 2.70
C TRP A 46 -2.07 3.80 2.57
N ASN A 47 -2.57 5.03 2.54
CA ASN A 47 -4.01 5.30 2.37
C ASN A 47 -4.46 5.17 0.90
N LEU A 48 -3.55 5.29 -0.06
CA LEU A 48 -3.83 5.07 -1.49
C LEU A 48 -3.53 3.63 -1.93
N GLY A 49 -2.84 2.85 -1.10
CA GLY A 49 -2.53 1.44 -1.35
C GLY A 49 -1.40 1.20 -2.34
N VAL A 50 -0.49 2.16 -2.55
CA VAL A 50 0.55 2.09 -3.60
C VAL A 50 1.98 2.12 -3.05
N PHE A 51 2.87 1.37 -3.71
CA PHE A 51 4.33 1.44 -3.57
C PHE A 51 4.94 2.34 -4.65
N VAL A 52 5.72 3.32 -4.22
CA VAL A 52 6.28 4.38 -5.06
C VAL A 52 7.78 4.56 -4.82
N CYS A 53 8.49 5.10 -5.82
CA CYS A 53 9.90 5.44 -5.68
C CYS A 53 10.09 6.72 -4.85
N ILE A 54 11.33 7.01 -4.43
CA ILE A 54 11.65 8.20 -3.63
C ILE A 54 11.18 9.50 -4.30
N ARG A 55 11.38 9.64 -5.62
CA ARG A 55 10.96 10.84 -6.38
C ARG A 55 9.45 11.03 -6.35
N CYS A 56 8.68 9.99 -6.69
CA CYS A 56 7.21 10.05 -6.67
C CYS A 56 6.68 10.25 -5.25
N SER A 57 7.34 9.68 -4.23
CA SER A 57 6.99 9.90 -2.83
C SER A 57 7.07 11.38 -2.44
N GLY A 58 8.01 12.15 -2.98
CA GLY A 58 8.12 13.59 -2.77
C GLY A 58 6.92 14.35 -3.34
N ILE A 59 6.47 13.97 -4.54
CA ILE A 59 5.27 14.55 -5.17
C ILE A 59 4.02 14.22 -4.35
N HIS A 60 3.89 12.97 -3.92
CA HIS A 60 2.80 12.55 -3.03
C HIS A 60 2.75 13.37 -1.74
N ARG A 61 3.89 13.74 -1.15
CA ARG A 61 3.93 14.64 0.02
C ARG A 61 3.43 16.04 -0.32
N GLY A 62 3.76 16.54 -1.52
CA GLY A 62 3.30 17.84 -2.03
C GLY A 62 1.79 17.94 -2.31
N MET A 63 1.07 16.81 -2.38
CA MET A 63 -0.40 16.78 -2.44
C MET A 63 -1.05 16.96 -1.05
N GLY A 64 -0.31 16.74 0.03
CA GLY A 64 -0.81 16.85 1.41
C GLY A 64 -1.47 15.58 1.96
N THR A 65 -1.52 15.47 3.29
CA THR A 65 -1.93 14.25 4.04
C THR A 65 -3.41 13.91 3.97
N HIS A 66 -4.24 14.85 3.51
CA HIS A 66 -5.65 14.63 3.21
C HIS A 66 -5.85 13.86 1.90
N ILE A 67 -4.84 13.84 1.02
CA ILE A 67 -4.82 13.05 -0.23
C ILE A 67 -3.91 11.84 -0.09
N SER A 68 -2.65 12.04 0.33
CA SER A 68 -1.64 10.98 0.35
C SER A 68 -0.80 10.99 1.62
N ARG A 69 -0.70 9.84 2.27
CA ARG A 69 0.05 9.62 3.51
C ARG A 69 1.20 8.67 3.24
N VAL A 70 2.39 9.24 3.11
CA VAL A 70 3.60 8.55 2.66
C VAL A 70 4.43 8.05 3.85
N LYS A 71 4.89 6.80 3.77
CA LYS A 71 5.86 6.20 4.71
C LYS A 71 6.99 5.48 3.97
N SER A 72 8.17 5.50 4.56
CA SER A 72 9.29 4.65 4.16
C SER A 72 8.98 3.21 4.51
N VAL A 73 9.30 2.29 3.59
CA VAL A 73 9.14 0.86 3.86
C VAL A 73 10.16 0.34 4.87
N ASP A 74 11.29 1.03 5.03
CA ASP A 74 12.41 0.57 5.85
C ASP A 74 12.59 1.37 7.14
N LEU A 75 12.34 2.68 7.07
CA LEU A 75 12.72 3.60 8.13
C LEU A 75 11.56 3.94 9.08
N ASP A 76 10.32 3.79 8.64
CA ASP A 76 9.15 4.13 9.44
C ASP A 76 8.57 2.89 10.15
N SER A 77 8.01 3.10 11.34
CA SER A 77 7.20 2.10 12.03
C SER A 77 5.81 2.02 11.41
N TRP A 78 5.22 0.83 11.30
CA TRP A 78 3.90 0.64 10.67
C TRP A 78 2.88 0.14 11.69
N THR A 79 1.68 0.74 11.69
CA THR A 79 0.55 0.27 12.51
C THR A 79 -0.20 -0.85 11.81
N ASP A 80 -1.02 -1.61 12.56
CA ASP A 80 -1.83 -2.69 11.99
C ASP A 80 -2.80 -2.19 10.90
N GLU A 81 -3.43 -1.02 11.09
CA GLU A 81 -4.29 -0.36 10.08
C GLU A 81 -3.52 -0.05 8.79
N GLN A 82 -2.30 0.49 8.92
CA GLN A 82 -1.45 0.82 7.77
C GLN A 82 -1.01 -0.45 7.03
N MET A 83 -0.68 -1.50 7.78
CA MET A 83 -0.33 -2.82 7.25
C MET A 83 -1.52 -3.46 6.51
N GLN A 84 -2.73 -3.41 7.09
CA GLN A 84 -3.94 -3.92 6.46
C GLN A 84 -4.21 -3.26 5.12
N SER A 85 -4.03 -1.94 5.04
CA SER A 85 -4.24 -1.20 3.80
C SER A 85 -3.29 -1.67 2.69
N ILE A 86 -1.98 -1.74 2.96
CA ILE A 86 -0.99 -2.16 1.94
C ILE A 86 -1.04 -3.65 1.61
N LEU A 87 -1.53 -4.50 2.52
CA LEU A 87 -1.82 -5.92 2.27
C LEU A 87 -3.07 -6.12 1.40
N SER A 88 -4.07 -5.26 1.57
CA SER A 88 -5.36 -5.38 0.85
C SER A 88 -5.29 -4.79 -0.55
N TRP A 89 -4.52 -3.73 -0.75
CA TRP A 89 -4.38 -3.06 -2.03
C TRP A 89 -3.19 -3.59 -2.84
N GLY A 90 -1.99 -3.06 -2.57
CA GLY A 90 -0.86 -3.20 -3.48
C GLY A 90 -1.09 -2.56 -4.85
N ASN A 91 -0.04 -2.50 -5.66
CA ASN A 91 -0.06 -1.77 -6.92
C ASN A 91 -1.03 -2.36 -7.95
N ALA A 92 -1.26 -3.68 -7.94
CA ALA A 92 -2.18 -4.33 -8.87
C ALA A 92 -3.60 -3.78 -8.73
N ARG A 93 -4.19 -3.93 -7.54
CA ARG A 93 -5.55 -3.46 -7.23
C ARG A 93 -5.62 -1.94 -7.27
N ALA A 94 -4.60 -1.27 -6.76
CA ALA A 94 -4.55 0.19 -6.78
C ALA A 94 -4.58 0.73 -8.22
N ASN A 95 -3.83 0.15 -9.17
CA ASN A 95 -3.89 0.57 -10.56
C ASN A 95 -5.24 0.19 -11.22
N LYS A 96 -5.82 -0.98 -10.89
CA LYS A 96 -7.17 -1.35 -11.36
C LYS A 96 -8.24 -0.32 -10.97
N TYR A 97 -8.07 0.34 -9.82
CA TYR A 97 -8.94 1.44 -9.40
C TYR A 97 -8.50 2.81 -9.94
N TRP A 98 -7.29 3.28 -9.61
CA TRP A 98 -6.81 4.65 -9.89
C TRP A 98 -6.50 4.91 -11.37
N GLU A 99 -6.29 3.86 -12.16
CA GLU A 99 -5.95 3.92 -13.60
C GLU A 99 -7.01 3.21 -14.46
N ALA A 100 -8.21 2.94 -13.92
CA ALA A 100 -9.27 2.19 -14.61
C ALA A 100 -9.63 2.74 -16.01
N LYS A 101 -9.55 4.07 -16.18
CA LYS A 101 -9.85 4.76 -17.45
C LYS A 101 -8.60 5.29 -18.16
N LEU A 102 -7.41 4.91 -17.70
CA LEU A 102 -6.15 5.29 -18.33
C LEU A 102 -5.89 4.38 -19.53
N ALA A 103 -5.42 4.95 -20.64
CA ALA A 103 -5.06 4.15 -21.81
C ALA A 103 -3.99 3.10 -21.45
N ALA A 104 -4.21 1.86 -21.87
CA ALA A 104 -3.26 0.77 -21.64
C ALA A 104 -1.87 1.12 -22.19
N GLY A 105 -0.82 0.80 -21.42
CA GLY A 105 0.55 1.11 -21.78
C GLY A 105 0.96 2.58 -21.62
N HIS A 106 0.07 3.46 -21.12
CA HIS A 106 0.45 4.83 -20.83
C HIS A 106 1.52 4.90 -19.72
N SER A 107 2.63 5.59 -20.02
CA SER A 107 3.69 5.88 -19.05
C SER A 107 4.09 7.35 -19.14
N PRO A 108 4.05 8.11 -18.02
CA PRO A 108 4.36 9.52 -18.04
C PRO A 108 5.86 9.78 -18.26
N SER A 109 6.18 10.77 -19.09
CA SER A 109 7.54 11.29 -19.21
C SER A 109 8.02 11.92 -17.91
N GLU A 110 9.33 12.04 -17.72
CA GLU A 110 9.89 12.65 -16.50
C GLU A 110 9.43 14.06 -16.24
N ALA A 111 9.31 14.87 -17.29
CA ALA A 111 8.86 16.25 -17.18
C ALA A 111 7.38 16.35 -16.74
N LYS A 112 6.57 15.32 -17.01
CA LYS A 112 5.12 15.34 -16.74
C LYS A 112 4.72 14.50 -15.52
N ILE A 113 5.67 13.91 -14.80
CA ILE A 113 5.39 12.97 -13.71
C ILE A 113 4.59 13.62 -12.56
N GLU A 114 4.89 14.87 -12.21
CA GLU A 114 4.13 15.58 -11.18
C GLU A 114 2.69 15.80 -11.60
N ASN A 115 2.48 16.34 -12.80
CA ASN A 115 1.14 16.54 -13.35
C ASN A 115 0.36 15.24 -13.45
N PHE A 116 1.02 14.13 -13.84
CA PHE A 116 0.41 12.81 -13.90
C PHE A 116 -0.07 12.35 -12.51
N ILE A 117 0.77 12.44 -11.47
CA ILE A 117 0.42 12.02 -10.10
C ILE A 117 -0.74 12.85 -9.55
N ARG A 118 -0.71 14.17 -9.72
CA ARG A 118 -1.82 15.04 -9.29
C ARG A 118 -3.11 14.73 -10.06
N THR A 119 -3.03 14.57 -11.37
CA THR A 119 -4.19 14.18 -12.19
C THR A 119 -4.77 12.83 -11.76
N LYS A 120 -3.90 11.87 -11.39
CA LYS A 120 -4.29 10.54 -10.94
C LYS A 120 -5.00 10.57 -9.58
N TYR A 121 -4.46 11.27 -8.58
CA TYR A 121 -4.94 11.16 -7.19
C TYR A 121 -5.72 12.39 -6.68
N GLU A 122 -5.36 13.62 -7.07
CA GLU A 122 -6.12 14.84 -6.72
C GLU A 122 -7.39 14.94 -7.56
N LEU A 123 -7.23 14.89 -8.88
CA LEU A 123 -8.34 15.04 -9.82
C LEU A 123 -9.11 13.73 -10.04
N LYS A 124 -8.56 12.60 -9.58
CA LYS A 124 -9.16 11.27 -9.72
C LYS A 124 -9.55 10.97 -11.17
N ARG A 125 -8.76 11.46 -12.14
CA ARG A 125 -9.16 11.53 -13.55
C ARG A 125 -9.55 10.18 -14.16
N TRP A 126 -8.90 9.11 -13.69
CA TRP A 126 -9.02 7.77 -14.25
C TRP A 126 -9.58 6.75 -13.28
N VAL A 127 -10.23 7.19 -12.19
CA VAL A 127 -10.82 6.24 -11.24
C VAL A 127 -11.97 5.45 -11.87
N MET A 128 -12.16 4.24 -11.36
CA MET A 128 -13.36 3.43 -11.61
C MET A 128 -14.62 4.23 -11.23
N ASP A 129 -15.73 3.99 -11.95
CA ASP A 129 -17.00 4.62 -11.62
C ASP A 129 -17.54 4.15 -10.27
N GLY A 130 -18.19 5.07 -9.55
CA GLY A 130 -18.76 4.81 -8.23
C GLY A 130 -17.79 5.12 -7.07
N PRO A 131 -18.15 4.71 -5.84
CA PRO A 131 -17.28 4.87 -4.68
C PRO A 131 -16.04 3.97 -4.79
N MET A 132 -15.04 4.25 -3.95
CA MET A 132 -13.88 3.37 -3.83
C MET A 132 -14.34 1.96 -3.41
N PRO A 133 -14.05 0.91 -4.21
CA PRO A 133 -14.50 -0.43 -3.93
C PRO A 133 -13.69 -1.06 -2.78
N ASP A 134 -14.23 -2.12 -2.19
CA ASP A 134 -13.46 -2.99 -1.32
C ASP A 134 -12.36 -3.69 -2.17
N PRO A 135 -11.07 -3.61 -1.79
CA PRO A 135 -9.98 -4.23 -2.55
C PRO A 135 -10.13 -5.72 -2.78
N SER A 136 -10.84 -6.43 -1.89
CA SER A 136 -11.12 -7.86 -2.03
C SER A 136 -12.05 -8.19 -3.19
N THR A 137 -12.82 -7.21 -3.69
CA THR A 137 -13.72 -7.37 -4.85
C THR A 137 -13.04 -7.10 -6.19
N LEU A 138 -11.77 -6.67 -6.17
CA LEU A 138 -11.01 -6.37 -7.36
C LEU A 138 -10.22 -7.61 -7.82
N ASP A 139 -10.78 -8.34 -8.78
CA ASP A 139 -10.09 -9.50 -9.40
C ASP A 139 -8.84 -9.04 -10.17
N VAL A 140 -7.64 -9.33 -9.67
CA VAL A 140 -6.40 -8.96 -10.35
C VAL A 140 -5.64 -10.20 -10.76
N ASP A 141 -5.03 -10.16 -11.94
CA ASP A 141 -4.16 -11.24 -12.42
C ASP A 141 -3.01 -11.45 -11.43
N GLY A 142 -2.75 -12.70 -11.05
CA GLY A 142 -1.67 -13.08 -10.14
C GLY A 142 -2.03 -13.07 -8.65
N ASP A 143 -3.31 -13.00 -8.29
CA ASP A 143 -3.75 -13.23 -6.89
C ASP A 143 -3.38 -14.63 -6.39
N ASP A 144 -3.39 -15.64 -7.27
CA ASP A 144 -2.96 -17.01 -6.97
C ASP A 144 -1.47 -17.11 -6.61
N ASP A 145 -0.65 -16.16 -7.06
CA ASP A 145 0.79 -16.12 -6.81
C ASP A 145 1.14 -15.44 -5.47
N VAL A 146 0.15 -14.98 -4.70
CA VAL A 146 0.38 -14.33 -3.41
C VAL A 146 0.85 -15.37 -2.37
N PRO A 147 2.05 -15.21 -1.78
CA PRO A 147 2.56 -16.15 -0.79
C PRO A 147 1.62 -16.33 0.40
N LEU A 148 1.44 -17.59 0.84
CA LEU A 148 0.64 -17.95 2.02
C LEU A 148 1.02 -17.19 3.29
N SER A 149 2.28 -16.75 3.41
CA SER A 149 2.73 -15.92 4.54
C SER A 149 2.04 -14.55 4.58
N LEU A 150 1.81 -13.92 3.40
CA LEU A 150 1.10 -12.66 3.29
C LEU A 150 -0.40 -12.84 3.56
N VAL A 151 -0.99 -13.92 3.04
CA VAL A 151 -2.40 -14.26 3.29
C VAL A 151 -2.65 -14.46 4.79
N LYS A 152 -1.79 -15.23 5.47
CA LYS A 152 -1.88 -15.44 6.92
C LYS A 152 -1.72 -14.14 7.71
N GLU A 153 -0.76 -13.29 7.34
CA GLU A 153 -0.57 -12.00 8.02
C GLU A 153 -1.79 -11.09 7.84
N LYS A 154 -2.37 -11.03 6.64
CA LYS A 154 -3.62 -10.29 6.37
C LYS A 154 -4.76 -10.77 7.27
N GLN A 155 -5.00 -12.08 7.31
CA GLN A 155 -6.04 -12.68 8.17
C GLN A 155 -5.81 -12.40 9.67
N VAL A 156 -4.56 -12.43 10.13
CA VAL A 156 -4.20 -12.11 11.52
C VAL A 156 -4.55 -10.66 11.85
N ILE A 157 -4.21 -9.72 10.98
CA ILE A 157 -4.47 -8.30 11.17
C ILE A 157 -5.99 -8.02 11.14
N GLU A 158 -6.71 -8.58 10.16
CA GLU A 158 -8.17 -8.44 10.04
C GLU A 158 -8.91 -8.99 11.27
N LYS A 159 -8.46 -10.14 11.80
CA LYS A 159 -9.02 -10.71 13.03
C LYS A 159 -8.76 -9.80 14.23
N LYS A 160 -7.56 -9.22 14.36
CA LYS A 160 -7.23 -8.26 15.42
C LYS A 160 -8.10 -7.01 15.33
N GLU A 161 -8.29 -6.44 14.14
CA GLU A 161 -9.19 -5.31 13.94
C GLU A 161 -10.63 -5.64 14.30
N SER A 162 -11.13 -6.80 13.88
CA SER A 162 -12.49 -7.25 14.17
C SER A 162 -12.73 -7.38 15.68
N ILE A 163 -11.78 -7.97 16.41
CA ILE A 163 -11.82 -8.05 17.89
C ILE A 163 -11.81 -6.66 18.50
N ARG A 164 -10.93 -5.76 18.04
CA ARG A 164 -10.84 -4.38 18.54
C ARG A 164 -12.16 -3.63 18.33
N LYS A 165 -12.78 -3.73 17.15
CA LYS A 165 -14.08 -3.11 16.85
C LYS A 165 -15.20 -3.68 17.72
N ALA A 166 -15.23 -5.00 17.93
CA ALA A 166 -16.21 -5.65 18.79
C ALA A 166 -16.08 -5.24 20.27
N SER A 167 -14.87 -4.99 20.75
CA SER A 167 -14.64 -4.50 22.12
C SER A 167 -15.10 -3.04 22.31
N ILE A 168 -14.92 -2.19 21.29
CA ILE A 168 -15.38 -0.79 21.33
C ILE A 168 -16.90 -0.70 21.24
N GLY A 169 -17.52 -1.55 20.41
CA GLY A 169 -18.98 -1.60 20.24
C GLY A 169 -19.76 -2.14 21.45
N LYS A 170 -19.10 -2.73 22.45
CA LYS A 170 -19.71 -3.19 23.71
C LYS A 170 -19.66 -2.17 24.85
N SER A 171 -19.10 -0.98 24.60
CA SER A 171 -18.97 0.10 25.59
C SER A 171 -20.04 1.19 25.48
N HIS A 172 -21.15 0.93 24.79
CA HIS A 172 -22.32 1.80 24.70
C HIS A 172 -23.61 1.05 25.05
#